data_AF-A0A8G1U3H1-F1
#
_entry.id   AF-A0A8G1U3H1-F1
#
_cell.length_a   1.000
_cell.length_b   1.000
_cell.length_c   1.000
_cell.angle_alpha   90.00
_cell.angle_beta   90.00
_cell.angle_gamma   90.00
#
_symmetry.space_group_name_H-M   'P 1'
#
loop_
_entity.id
_entity.type
_entity.pdbx_description
1 polymer ?
#
loop_
_entity_poly.entity_id
_entity_poly.type
_entity_poly.pdbx_seq_one_letter_code
_entity_poly.pdbx_strand_id
1 'polypeptide(L)'
;MDDLHLALKGEYFDAIKAGTKTEEYRLCTPYWMKLLASPFGLYDRIVLTRGYPRRDDHDRRLVLPWQGYTIKTITHPHFGPDPVTVYAIGVRTDNKEQ
;
A
#
# COMPACT_ATOMS: atom_id res chain seq x y z
N MET A 1 -8.44 -16.29 4.20
CA MET A 1 -7.92 -14.95 4.50
C MET A 1 -6.98 -14.56 3.39
N ASP A 2 -7.22 -13.39 2.80
CA ASP A 2 -6.57 -12.96 1.57
C ASP A 2 -5.46 -11.95 1.86
N ASP A 3 -4.45 -11.96 1.00
CA ASP A 3 -3.36 -11.00 1.00
C ASP A 3 -3.65 -9.90 -0.05
N LEU A 4 -3.50 -8.63 0.31
CA LEU A 4 -3.55 -7.54 -0.67
C LEU A 4 -2.19 -7.40 -1.37
N HIS A 5 -2.13 -7.67 -2.66
CA HIS A 5 -0.90 -7.56 -3.44
C HIS A 5 -0.77 -6.19 -4.12
N LEU A 6 0.26 -5.42 -3.81
CA LEU A 6 0.57 -4.14 -4.44
C LEU A 6 1.97 -4.12 -5.05
N ALA A 7 2.04 -3.88 -6.36
CA ALA A 7 3.30 -3.53 -7.02
C ALA A 7 3.56 -2.03 -6.87
N LEU A 8 4.76 -1.69 -6.38
CA LEU A 8 5.19 -0.32 -6.09
C LEU A 8 6.34 0.09 -7.01
N LYS A 9 6.46 1.41 -7.24
CA LYS A 9 7.70 1.99 -7.76
C LYS A 9 8.82 1.75 -6.76
N GLY A 10 10.04 1.54 -7.27
CA GLY A 10 11.20 1.22 -6.44
C GLY A 10 11.47 2.23 -5.33
N GLU A 11 11.36 3.53 -5.63
CA GLU A 11 11.55 4.60 -4.65
C GLU A 11 10.62 4.49 -3.44
N TYR A 12 9.34 4.12 -3.65
CA TYR A 12 8.38 3.99 -2.55
C TYR A 12 8.54 2.69 -1.81
N PHE A 13 8.82 1.60 -2.52
CA PHE A 13 9.15 0.34 -1.88
C PHE A 13 10.35 0.50 -0.96
N ASP A 14 11.42 1.13 -1.44
CA ASP A 14 12.64 1.33 -0.67
C ASP A 14 12.40 2.27 0.52
N ALA A 15 11.60 3.34 0.34
CA ALA A 15 11.21 4.23 1.45
C ALA A 15 10.34 3.52 2.52
N ILE A 16 9.44 2.63 2.11
CA ILE A 16 8.65 1.81 3.04
C ILE A 16 9.55 0.80 3.74
N LYS A 17 10.44 0.10 3.00
CA LYS A 17 11.41 -0.84 3.55
C LYS A 17 12.32 -0.18 4.60
N ALA A 18 12.70 1.08 4.36
CA ALA A 18 13.49 1.89 5.27
C ALA A 18 12.68 2.50 6.44
N GLY A 19 11.35 2.34 6.45
CA GLY A 19 10.46 2.90 7.48
C GLY A 19 10.23 4.42 7.38
N THR A 20 10.75 5.08 6.34
CA THR A 20 10.58 6.53 6.14
C THR A 20 9.24 6.89 5.50
N LYS A 21 8.59 5.93 4.83
CA LYS A 21 7.24 6.05 4.28
C LYS A 21 6.31 5.05 4.94
N THR A 22 5.21 5.54 5.50
CA THR A 22 4.27 4.74 6.32
C THR A 22 2.91 4.54 5.67
N GLU A 23 2.64 5.25 4.57
CA GLU A 23 1.36 5.20 3.84
C GLU A 23 1.59 5.02 2.34
N GLU A 24 0.84 4.13 1.73
CA GLU A 24 0.74 3.97 0.27
C GLU A 24 -0.55 4.62 -0.23
N TYR A 25 -0.45 5.48 -1.24
CA TYR A 25 -1.59 6.25 -1.75
C TYR A 25 -2.13 5.65 -3.05
N ARG A 26 -3.42 5.33 -3.07
CA ARG A 26 -4.14 4.89 -4.28
C ARG A 26 -5.33 5.78 -4.55
N LEU A 27 -5.47 6.28 -5.77
CA LEU A 27 -6.62 7.11 -6.16
C LEU A 27 -7.95 6.43 -5.81
N CYS A 28 -8.91 7.20 -5.33
CA CYS A 28 -10.26 6.72 -5.06
C CYS A 28 -11.01 6.43 -6.37
N THR A 29 -10.72 5.27 -6.95
CA THR A 29 -11.39 4.78 -8.16
C THR A 29 -12.32 3.62 -7.82
N PRO A 30 -13.33 3.32 -8.66
CA PRO A 30 -14.22 2.17 -8.45
C PRO A 30 -13.48 0.83 -8.37
N TYR A 31 -12.31 0.71 -9.00
CA TYR A 31 -11.45 -0.47 -8.89
C TYR A 31 -10.92 -0.65 -7.45
N TRP A 32 -10.29 0.39 -6.89
CA TRP A 32 -9.77 0.35 -5.51
C TRP A 32 -10.87 0.23 -4.48
N MET A 33 -12.02 0.85 -4.71
CA MET A 33 -13.19 0.72 -3.86
C MET A 33 -13.62 -0.75 -3.73
N LYS A 34 -13.68 -1.51 -4.83
CA LYS A 34 -14.07 -2.94 -4.80
C LYS A 34 -13.08 -3.81 -4.02
N LEU A 35 -11.78 -3.52 -4.13
CA LEU A 35 -10.75 -4.26 -3.39
C LEU A 35 -10.76 -3.89 -1.90
N LEU A 36 -10.75 -2.58 -1.59
CA LEU A 36 -10.54 -2.08 -0.23
C LEU A 36 -11.82 -2.07 0.62
N ALA A 37 -12.98 -1.88 0.00
CA ALA A 37 -14.29 -1.89 0.67
C ALA A 37 -15.06 -3.19 0.40
N SER A 38 -14.35 -4.31 0.25
CA SER A 38 -14.97 -5.62 0.03
C SER A 38 -15.93 -5.97 1.18
N PRO A 39 -17.20 -6.30 0.89
CA PRO A 39 -18.18 -6.66 1.92
C PRO A 39 -17.90 -8.04 2.55
N PHE A 40 -16.99 -8.82 1.96
CA PHE A 40 -16.66 -10.19 2.40
C PHE A 40 -15.52 -10.25 3.43
N GLY A 41 -15.06 -9.10 3.92
CA GLY A 41 -13.98 -9.00 4.91
C GLY A 41 -12.74 -8.29 4.36
N LEU A 42 -11.91 -7.80 5.28
CA LEU A 42 -10.63 -7.16 4.99
C LEU A 42 -9.50 -8.21 4.90
N TYR A 43 -8.36 -7.76 4.40
CA TYR A 43 -7.14 -8.56 4.30
C TYR A 43 -6.51 -8.77 5.67
N ASP A 44 -5.75 -9.86 5.84
CA ASP A 44 -4.91 -10.04 7.03
C ASP A 44 -3.55 -9.37 6.87
N ARG A 45 -3.04 -9.38 5.62
CA ARG A 45 -1.71 -8.91 5.28
C ARG A 45 -1.75 -8.16 3.96
N ILE A 46 -0.72 -7.35 3.79
CA ILE A 46 -0.40 -6.66 2.54
C ILE A 46 0.97 -7.11 2.07
N VAL A 47 1.04 -7.47 0.79
CA VAL A 47 2.27 -7.91 0.12
C VAL A 47 2.67 -6.83 -0.87
N LEU A 48 3.74 -6.12 -0.55
CA LEU A 48 4.32 -5.09 -1.40
C LEU A 48 5.44 -5.68 -2.23
N THR A 49 5.51 -5.33 -3.51
CA THR A 49 6.63 -5.74 -4.39
C THR A 49 7.31 -4.56 -5.05
N ARG A 50 8.64 -4.63 -5.19
CA ARG A 50 9.43 -3.68 -5.98
C ARG A 50 9.30 -4.02 -7.47
N GLY A 51 8.32 -3.42 -8.13
CA GLY A 51 7.93 -3.78 -9.50
C GLY A 51 7.36 -5.21 -9.58
N TYR A 52 7.75 -5.96 -10.62
CA TYR A 52 7.36 -7.35 -10.85
C TYR A 52 8.55 -8.29 -10.66
N PRO A 53 8.92 -8.62 -9.40
CA PRO A 53 10.00 -9.55 -9.13
C PRO A 53 9.65 -10.97 -9.58
N ARG A 54 10.69 -11.77 -9.87
CA ARG A 54 10.53 -13.22 -10.03
C ARG A 54 10.09 -13.83 -8.69
N ARG A 55 9.48 -15.01 -8.73
CA ARG A 55 8.87 -15.66 -7.56
C ARG A 55 9.85 -15.90 -6.41
N ASP A 56 11.11 -16.14 -6.75
CA ASP A 56 12.25 -16.43 -5.87
C ASP A 56 12.98 -15.17 -5.36
N ASP A 57 12.58 -13.98 -5.82
CA ASP A 57 13.21 -12.73 -5.40
C ASP A 57 12.54 -12.16 -4.14
N HIS A 58 12.99 -12.66 -3.00
CA HIS A 58 12.48 -12.32 -1.69
C HIS A 58 12.89 -10.91 -1.23
N ASP A 59 14.02 -10.38 -1.69
CA ASP A 59 14.51 -9.03 -1.31
C ASP A 59 13.62 -7.90 -1.81
N ARG A 60 12.94 -8.14 -2.93
CA ARG A 60 11.98 -7.24 -3.57
C ARG A 60 10.54 -7.48 -3.12
N ARG A 61 10.32 -8.17 -2.01
CA ARG A 61 9.00 -8.42 -1.41
C ARG A 61 8.98 -8.02 0.06
N LEU A 62 7.92 -7.33 0.47
CA LEU A 62 7.61 -7.07 1.87
C LEU A 62 6.23 -7.64 2.18
N VAL A 63 6.11 -8.33 3.29
CA VAL A 63 4.83 -8.83 3.81
C VAL A 63 4.60 -8.14 5.15
N LEU A 64 3.54 -7.36 5.24
CA LEU A 64 3.20 -6.56 6.42
C LEU A 64 1.78 -6.91 6.88
N PRO A 65 1.46 -6.77 8.18
CA PRO A 65 0.08 -6.89 8.64
C PRO A 65 -0.78 -5.80 7.98
N TRP A 66 -2.02 -6.14 7.65
CA TRP A 66 -2.99 -5.18 7.13
C TRP A 66 -3.38 -4.20 8.24
N GLN A 67 -3.11 -2.91 8.02
CA GLN A 67 -3.38 -1.83 8.98
C GLN A 67 -4.62 -1.00 8.60
N GLY A 68 -5.36 -1.44 7.59
CA GLY A 68 -6.46 -0.67 7.04
C GLY A 68 -6.01 0.49 6.15
N TYR A 69 -6.96 1.36 5.85
CA TYR A 69 -6.74 2.58 5.08
C TYR A 69 -7.59 3.72 5.63
N THR A 70 -7.19 4.95 5.30
CA THR A 70 -8.01 6.16 5.51
C THR A 70 -8.23 6.86 4.17
N ILE A 71 -9.27 7.68 4.05
CA ILE A 71 -9.51 8.49 2.86
C ILE A 71 -8.96 9.89 3.14
N LYS A 72 -8.09 10.39 2.25
CA LYS A 72 -7.47 11.71 2.38
C LYS A 72 -7.52 12.47 1.05
N THR A 73 -7.61 13.79 1.12
CA THR A 73 -7.37 14.65 -0.04
C THR A 73 -5.93 15.16 0.04
N ILE A 74 -5.13 14.87 -0.97
CA ILE A 74 -3.71 15.25 -1.03
C ILE A 74 -3.37 15.91 -2.36
N THR A 75 -2.36 16.78 -2.35
CA THR A 75 -1.66 17.20 -3.56
C THR A 75 -0.34 16.46 -3.61
N HIS A 76 -0.10 15.70 -4.68
CA HIS A 76 1.07 14.83 -4.77
C HIS A 76 1.64 14.80 -6.20
N PRO A 77 2.96 14.92 -6.40
CA PRO A 77 3.57 15.06 -7.72
C PRO A 77 3.18 13.96 -8.73
N HIS A 78 2.93 12.73 -8.27
CA HIS A 78 2.49 11.63 -9.14
C HIS A 78 1.02 11.70 -9.60
N PHE A 79 0.18 12.46 -8.91
CA PHE A 79 -1.23 12.64 -9.29
C PHE A 79 -1.47 13.96 -10.02
N GLY A 80 -0.47 14.84 -10.05
CA GLY A 80 -0.56 16.15 -10.67
C GLY A 80 -0.62 17.29 -9.64
N PRO A 81 -0.81 18.53 -10.11
CA PRO A 81 -0.86 19.72 -9.25
C PRO A 81 -2.19 19.85 -8.49
N ASP A 82 -3.26 19.22 -8.99
CA ASP A 82 -4.59 19.33 -8.41
C ASP A 82 -4.74 18.42 -7.18
N PRO A 83 -5.49 18.85 -6.16
CA PRO A 83 -5.85 17.99 -5.03
C PRO A 83 -6.67 16.78 -5.50
N VAL A 84 -6.29 15.60 -5.05
CA VAL A 84 -6.99 14.34 -5.36
C VAL A 84 -7.36 13.58 -4.10
N THR A 85 -8.49 12.88 -4.15
CA THR A 85 -8.91 11.98 -3.07
C THR A 85 -8.26 10.61 -3.25
N VAL A 86 -7.59 10.13 -2.21
CA VAL A 86 -6.85 8.86 -2.20
C VAL A 86 -7.22 8.01 -1.00
N TYR A 87 -7.10 6.71 -1.17
CA TYR A 87 -6.94 5.74 -0.11
C TYR A 87 -5.49 5.75 0.38
N ALA A 88 -5.28 6.16 1.62
CA ALA A 88 -4.02 6.10 2.34
C ALA A 88 -3.94 4.79 3.12
N ILE A 89 -3.29 3.79 2.52
CA ILE A 89 -3.14 2.43 3.05
C ILE A 89 -1.95 2.38 4.01
N GLY A 90 -2.16 1.86 5.23
CA GLY A 90 -1.09 1.74 6.22
C GLY A 90 -0.08 0.66 5.83
N VAL A 91 1.20 1.05 5.72
CA VAL A 91 2.33 0.18 5.34
C VAL A 91 3.51 0.32 6.29
N ARG A 92 3.23 0.66 7.56
CA ARG A 92 4.27 0.77 8.59
C ARG A 92 4.99 -0.56 8.80
N THR A 93 6.32 -0.51 8.82
CA THR A 93 7.17 -1.67 9.09
C THR A 93 7.43 -1.87 10.58
N ASP A 94 7.19 -0.84 11.40
CA ASP A 94 7.37 -0.82 12.85
C ASP A 94 6.08 -1.18 13.57
N ASN A 95 5.49 -2.33 13.28
CA ASN A 95 4.49 -2.88 14.18
C ASN A 95 5.21 -3.59 15.32
N LYS A 96 5.89 -2.81 16.18
CA LYS A 96 6.26 -3.32 17.51
C LYS A 96 4.95 -3.46 18.27
N GLU A 97 4.48 -4.70 18.37
CA GLU A 97 3.51 -5.07 19.40
C GLU A 97 4.01 -4.48 20.73
N GLN A 98 3.23 -3.56 21.30
CA GLN A 98 3.37 -3.16 22.69
C GLN A 98 2.72 -4.23 23.56
#